data_AF-A0A1Y4DE92-F1
#
_entry.id   AF-A0A1Y4DE92-F1
#
_cell.length_a   1.000
_cell.length_b   1.000
_cell.length_c   1.000
_cell.angle_alpha   90.00
_cell.angle_beta   90.00
_cell.angle_gamma   90.00
#
_symmetry.space_group_name_H-M   'P 1'
#
loop_
_entity.id
_entity.type
_entity.pdbx_description
1 polymer ?
#
loop_
_entity_poly.entity_id
_entity_poly.type
_entity_poly.pdbx_seq_one_letter_code
_entity_poly.pdbx_strand_id
1 'polypeptide(L)'
;MSKAESIRRNSPGLEARGGFLALQNAIKKNNWYMRTYESVIIVKPQLSDGEVGEFVTKAKDLITKNGGEVVSEEKLGRRKFTHEVNHVRDGFYLYLKFKAEPKFVKVFEDALKLNEKVLRSMTMNSVEVKVKPAPAVAK
;
A
#
# COMPACT_ATOMS: atom_id res chain seq x y z
N MET A 1 -56.42 -5.80 -20.85
CA MET A 1 -55.58 -4.61 -20.62
C MET A 1 -54.83 -4.82 -19.32
N SER A 2 -53.49 -4.80 -19.40
CA SER A 2 -52.55 -5.41 -18.46
C SER A 2 -52.33 -4.56 -17.21
N LYS A 3 -52.10 -5.23 -16.08
CA LYS A 3 -51.91 -4.70 -14.71
C LYS A 3 -50.59 -3.92 -14.51
N ALA A 4 -50.04 -3.31 -15.57
CA ALA A 4 -48.69 -2.75 -15.61
C ALA A 4 -48.62 -1.21 -15.58
N GLU A 5 -49.75 -0.49 -15.61
CA GLU A 5 -49.74 0.98 -15.78
C GLU A 5 -50.07 1.82 -14.53
N SER A 6 -50.33 1.21 -13.36
CA SER A 6 -50.72 1.98 -12.16
C SER A 6 -49.59 2.34 -11.19
N ILE A 7 -48.35 1.88 -11.39
CA ILE A 7 -47.22 2.12 -10.46
C ILE A 7 -46.33 3.29 -10.95
N ARG A 8 -46.89 4.29 -11.63
CA ARG A 8 -46.14 5.49 -12.09
C ARG A 8 -46.62 6.82 -11.49
N ARG A 9 -47.51 6.81 -10.49
CA ARG A 9 -47.96 8.02 -9.79
C ARG A 9 -47.78 7.93 -8.27
N ASN A 10 -46.56 7.69 -7.81
CA ASN A 10 -46.08 8.31 -6.57
C ASN A 10 -44.57 8.12 -6.48
N SER A 11 -43.82 8.99 -7.14
CA SER A 11 -42.38 9.13 -6.91
C SER A 11 -42.20 10.47 -6.21
N PRO A 12 -42.03 10.50 -4.88
CA PRO A 12 -41.61 11.71 -4.19
C PRO A 12 -40.25 12.11 -4.77
N GLY A 13 -40.22 13.30 -5.37
CA GLY A 13 -39.01 13.84 -5.98
C GLY A 13 -37.89 14.01 -4.97
N LEU A 14 -36.68 13.66 -5.41
CA LEU A 14 -35.47 14.42 -5.14
C LEU A 14 -35.10 14.72 -3.66
N GLU A 15 -35.17 13.72 -2.78
CA GLU A 15 -34.42 13.68 -1.51
C GLU A 15 -32.97 13.17 -1.72
N ALA A 16 -32.42 13.30 -2.94
CA ALA A 16 -31.18 12.66 -3.38
C ALA A 16 -29.89 13.46 -3.06
N ARG A 17 -29.96 14.48 -2.19
CA ARG A 17 -28.78 15.28 -1.78
C ARG A 17 -28.14 14.80 -0.47
N GLY A 18 -28.90 14.15 0.41
CA GLY A 18 -28.39 13.58 1.66
C GLY A 18 -27.82 12.17 1.50
N GLY A 19 -28.44 11.34 0.67
CA GLY A 19 -28.10 9.91 0.53
C GLY A 19 -26.72 9.65 -0.06
N PHE A 20 -26.27 10.44 -1.03
CA PHE A 20 -24.93 10.28 -1.62
C PHE A 20 -23.82 10.65 -0.62
N LEU A 21 -24.02 11.72 0.16
CA LEU A 21 -23.06 12.14 1.19
C LEU A 21 -23.07 11.15 2.37
N ALA A 22 -24.23 10.64 2.75
CA ALA A 22 -24.36 9.59 3.77
C ALA A 22 -23.71 8.27 3.32
N LEU A 23 -23.88 7.89 2.05
CA LEU A 23 -23.19 6.74 1.46
C LEU A 23 -21.68 6.99 1.44
N GLN A 24 -21.21 8.12 0.94
CA GLN A 24 -19.77 8.45 0.95
C GLN A 24 -19.16 8.40 2.36
N ASN A 25 -19.90 8.88 3.36
CA ASN A 25 -19.49 8.82 4.75
C ASN A 25 -19.54 7.39 5.32
N ALA A 26 -20.51 6.57 4.93
CA ALA A 26 -20.60 5.15 5.31
C ALA A 26 -19.49 4.30 4.67
N ILE A 27 -19.09 4.62 3.44
CA ILE A 27 -17.93 4.03 2.76
C ILE A 27 -16.64 4.36 3.51
N LYS A 28 -16.45 5.61 3.93
CA LYS A 28 -15.32 5.99 4.80
C LYS A 28 -15.35 5.30 6.17
N LYS A 29 -16.54 5.00 6.70
CA LYS A 29 -16.71 4.37 8.02
C LYS A 29 -16.43 2.86 8.02
N ASN A 30 -16.64 2.16 6.91
CA ASN A 30 -16.27 0.75 6.81
C ASN A 30 -14.88 0.58 6.18
N ASN A 31 -14.01 -0.15 6.87
CA ASN A 31 -12.61 -0.42 6.55
C ASN A 31 -12.34 -1.18 5.21
N TRP A 32 -13.34 -1.36 4.35
CA TRP A 32 -13.19 -2.02 3.04
C TRP A 32 -12.41 -1.17 2.03
N TYR A 33 -12.20 0.12 2.33
CA TYR A 33 -11.44 1.04 1.47
C TYR A 33 -9.92 0.95 1.68
N MET A 34 -9.47 0.50 2.86
CA MET A 34 -8.04 0.29 3.12
C MET A 34 -7.61 -1.09 2.62
N ARG A 35 -6.50 -1.14 1.89
CA ARG A 35 -5.90 -2.40 1.43
C ARG A 35 -4.52 -2.55 2.06
N THR A 36 -4.10 -3.80 2.22
CA THR A 36 -2.76 -4.13 2.65
C THR A 36 -1.83 -4.18 1.45
N TYR A 37 -0.68 -3.52 1.56
CA TYR A 37 0.36 -3.48 0.56
C TYR A 37 1.67 -3.99 1.16
N GLU A 38 2.50 -4.52 0.28
CA GLU A 38 3.86 -4.91 0.57
C GLU A 38 4.79 -4.19 -0.39
N SER A 39 5.85 -3.61 0.13
CA SER A 39 6.83 -2.89 -0.66
C SER A 39 8.23 -3.40 -0.35
N VAL A 40 8.91 -3.84 -1.40
CA VAL A 40 10.36 -4.08 -1.36
C VAL A 40 11.05 -2.86 -1.93
N ILE A 41 11.98 -2.30 -1.18
CA ILE A 41 12.74 -1.11 -1.56
C ILE A 41 14.21 -1.47 -1.49
N ILE A 42 14.93 -1.15 -2.56
CA ILE A 42 16.37 -1.33 -2.66
C ILE A 42 17.01 0.05 -2.67
N VAL A 43 17.82 0.35 -1.66
CA VAL A 43 18.54 1.62 -1.55
C VAL A 43 20.03 1.45 -1.83
N LYS A 44 20.68 2.56 -2.17
CA LYS A 44 22.10 2.62 -2.54
C LYS A 44 23.01 1.95 -1.48
N PRO A 45 24.01 1.15 -1.90
CA PRO A 45 24.90 0.42 -0.99
C PRO A 45 25.90 1.31 -0.23
N GLN A 46 26.03 2.58 -0.61
CA GLN A 46 26.91 3.55 0.05
C GLN A 46 26.29 4.15 1.32
N LEU A 47 24.99 3.98 1.53
CA LEU A 47 24.33 4.48 2.73
C LEU A 47 24.81 3.74 3.97
N SER A 48 25.06 4.50 5.04
CA SER A 48 25.31 3.92 6.37
C SER A 48 24.01 3.34 6.96
N ASP A 49 24.13 2.42 7.93
CA ASP A 49 22.97 1.84 8.63
C ASP A 49 22.09 2.91 9.30
N GLY A 50 22.70 4.02 9.75
CA GLY A 50 21.99 5.19 10.27
C GLY A 50 21.14 5.87 9.20
N GLU A 51 21.70 6.16 8.03
CA GLU A 51 20.97 6.75 6.91
C GLU A 51 19.88 5.83 6.36
N VAL A 52 20.11 4.52 6.36
CA VAL A 52 19.08 3.53 6.03
C VAL A 52 17.95 3.58 7.07
N GLY A 53 18.28 3.72 8.35
CA GLY A 53 17.30 3.94 9.42
C GLY A 53 16.47 5.20 9.20
N GLU A 54 17.10 6.33 8.91
CA GLU A 54 16.40 7.58 8.60
C GLU A 54 15.49 7.47 7.37
N PHE A 55 15.95 6.76 6.33
CA PHE A 55 15.14 6.51 5.14
C PHE A 55 13.88 5.72 5.48
N VAL A 56 14.00 4.66 6.28
CA VAL A 56 12.85 3.85 6.73
C VAL A 56 11.89 4.70 7.55
N THR A 57 12.38 5.50 8.50
CA THR A 57 11.54 6.41 9.28
C THR A 57 10.78 7.38 8.39
N LYS A 58 11.44 8.02 7.41
CA LYS A 58 10.77 8.92 6.46
C LYS A 58 9.72 8.22 5.60
N ALA A 59 9.98 6.99 5.16
CA ALA A 59 9.01 6.21 4.41
C ALA A 59 7.77 5.87 5.26
N LYS A 60 7.96 5.53 6.53
CA LYS A 60 6.86 5.29 7.48
C LYS A 60 6.07 6.56 7.78
N ASP A 61 6.76 7.68 7.99
CA ASP A 61 6.11 8.97 8.22
C ASP A 61 5.24 9.39 7.04
N LEU A 62 5.69 9.11 5.81
CA LEU A 62 4.88 9.35 4.62
C LEU A 62 3.61 8.51 4.63
N ILE A 63 3.69 7.24 5.04
CA ILE A 63 2.52 6.35 5.17
C ILE A 63 1.55 6.89 6.24
N THR A 64 2.05 7.17 7.44
CA THR A 64 1.21 7.57 8.59
C THR A 64 0.58 8.94 8.40
N LYS A 65 1.31 9.92 7.85
CA LYS A 65 0.78 11.27 7.54
C LYS A 65 -0.33 11.25 6.51
N ASN A 66 -0.38 10.24 5.66
CA ASN A 66 -1.43 10.06 4.66
C ASN A 66 -2.54 9.10 5.12
N GLY A 67 -2.66 8.85 6.43
CA GLY A 67 -3.73 8.04 7.01
C GLY A 67 -3.53 6.54 6.85
N GLY A 68 -2.34 6.09 6.46
CA GLY A 68 -1.96 4.68 6.43
C GLY A 68 -1.45 4.16 7.77
N GLU A 69 -1.38 2.84 7.90
CA GLU A 69 -0.91 2.12 9.08
C GLU A 69 0.27 1.21 8.68
N VAL A 70 1.41 1.33 9.35
CA VAL A 70 2.53 0.41 9.13
C VAL A 70 2.29 -0.86 9.94
N VAL A 71 2.29 -2.01 9.26
CA VAL A 71 2.02 -3.32 9.84
C VAL A 71 3.31 -4.03 10.22
N SER A 72 4.34 -3.96 9.37
CA SER A 72 5.64 -4.57 9.61
C SER A 72 6.74 -3.85 8.85
N GLU A 73 7.94 -3.86 9.42
CA GLU A 73 9.17 -3.40 8.79
C GLU A 73 10.26 -4.47 8.98
N GLU A 74 11.05 -4.70 7.94
CA GLU A 74 12.20 -5.59 8.03
C GLU A 74 13.37 -5.03 7.22
N LYS A 75 14.53 -4.91 7.86
CA LYS A 75 15.79 -4.56 7.20
C LYS A 75 16.48 -5.85 6.79
N LEU A 76 16.32 -6.24 5.52
CA LEU A 76 16.86 -7.48 4.96
C LEU A 76 18.37 -7.46 4.71
N GLY A 77 19.01 -6.30 4.94
CA GLY A 77 20.45 -6.09 4.84
C GLY A 77 20.95 -5.91 3.40
N ARG A 78 22.28 -5.89 3.26
CA ARG A 78 22.95 -5.72 1.97
C ARG A 78 23.00 -7.04 1.21
N ARG A 79 22.61 -7.04 -0.07
CA ARG A 79 22.67 -8.22 -0.95
C ARG A 79 23.25 -7.85 -2.31
N LYS A 80 24.00 -8.77 -2.90
CA LYS A 80 24.55 -8.63 -4.26
C LYS A 80 23.48 -8.98 -5.30
N PHE A 81 23.44 -8.19 -6.37
CA PHE A 81 22.62 -8.46 -7.54
C PHE A 81 23.36 -9.40 -8.50
N THR A 82 22.61 -10.15 -9.29
CA THR A 82 23.17 -10.99 -10.37
C THR A 82 23.69 -10.14 -11.54
N HIS A 83 23.13 -8.93 -11.71
CA HIS A 83 23.49 -7.98 -12.77
C HIS A 83 23.54 -6.56 -12.19
N GLU A 84 24.21 -5.64 -12.88
CA GLU A 84 24.26 -4.24 -12.46
C GLU A 84 22.88 -3.58 -12.59
N VAL A 85 22.48 -2.86 -11.55
CA VAL A 85 21.28 -2.02 -11.52
C VAL A 85 21.76 -0.61 -11.27
N ASN A 86 21.50 0.33 -12.19
CA ASN A 86 22.01 1.71 -12.11
C ASN A 86 23.53 1.78 -11.80
N HIS A 87 24.32 0.94 -12.48
CA HIS A 87 25.79 0.84 -12.33
C HIS A 87 26.30 0.39 -10.94
N VAL A 88 25.44 -0.19 -10.10
CA VAL A 88 25.85 -0.82 -8.83
C VAL A 88 25.53 -2.31 -8.83
N ARG A 89 26.34 -3.10 -8.11
CA ARG A 89 26.25 -4.57 -8.02
C ARG A 89 25.62 -5.08 -6.73
N ASP A 90 25.26 -4.19 -5.82
CA ASP A 90 24.60 -4.52 -4.57
C ASP A 90 23.76 -3.34 -4.06
N GLY A 91 22.93 -3.61 -3.05
CA GLY A 91 22.09 -2.62 -2.41
C GLY A 91 21.54 -3.14 -1.08
N PHE A 92 21.03 -2.23 -0.26
CA PHE A 92 20.34 -2.57 0.97
C PHE A 92 18.87 -2.80 0.70
N TYR A 93 18.37 -3.97 1.12
CA TYR A 93 16.99 -4.37 0.95
C TYR A 93 16.18 -4.00 2.19
N LEU A 94 15.03 -3.39 1.94
CA LEU A 94 14.05 -3.01 2.94
C LEU A 94 12.71 -3.62 2.53
N TYR A 95 12.01 -4.16 3.51
CA TYR A 95 10.64 -4.63 3.35
C TYR A 95 9.72 -3.83 4.27
N LEU A 96 8.62 -3.36 3.70
CA LEU A 96 7.56 -2.66 4.42
C LEU A 96 6.22 -3.29 4.08
N LYS A 97 5.45 -3.62 5.11
CA LYS A 97 4.05 -4.01 5.01
C LYS A 97 3.20 -2.94 5.65
N PHE A 98 2.19 -2.44 4.95
CA PHE A 98 1.36 -1.35 5.45
C PHE A 98 -0.07 -1.42 4.89
N LYS A 99 -1.02 -0.83 5.60
CA LYS A 99 -2.37 -0.59 5.10
C LYS A 99 -2.48 0.86 4.65
N ALA A 100 -3.10 1.09 3.50
CA ALA A 100 -3.35 2.43 3.00
C ALA A 100 -4.58 2.48 2.09
N GLU A 101 -5.04 3.70 1.82
CA GLU A 101 -5.99 3.93 0.73
C GLU A 101 -5.32 3.69 -0.63
N PRO A 102 -6.01 3.08 -1.62
CA PRO A 102 -5.45 2.83 -2.96
C PRO A 102 -4.90 4.07 -3.66
N LYS A 103 -5.48 5.25 -3.40
CA LYS A 103 -5.00 6.52 -3.96
C LYS A 103 -3.61 6.91 -3.46
N PHE A 104 -3.26 6.53 -2.23
CA PHE A 104 -1.97 6.87 -1.64
C PHE A 104 -0.81 6.05 -2.24
N VAL A 105 -1.07 4.82 -2.69
CA VAL A 105 -0.04 3.92 -3.23
C VAL A 105 0.73 4.58 -4.37
N LYS A 106 0.03 5.27 -5.27
CA LYS A 106 0.67 5.97 -6.39
C LYS A 106 1.60 7.08 -5.92
N VAL A 107 1.16 7.86 -4.92
CA VAL A 107 1.96 8.92 -4.30
C VAL A 107 3.20 8.35 -3.63
N PHE A 108 3.06 7.21 -2.93
CA PHE A 108 4.16 6.52 -2.29
C PHE A 108 5.19 6.02 -3.31
N GLU A 109 4.75 5.35 -4.39
CA GLU A 109 5.61 4.89 -5.47
C GLU A 109 6.35 6.04 -6.15
N ASP A 110 5.65 7.16 -6.41
CA ASP A 110 6.26 8.33 -7.04
C ASP A 110 7.30 8.98 -6.11
N ALA A 111 7.02 9.07 -4.81
CA ALA A 111 7.98 9.56 -3.81
C ALA A 111 9.24 8.68 -3.74
N LEU A 112 9.09 7.35 -3.81
CA LEU A 112 10.23 6.43 -3.87
C LEU A 112 11.02 6.59 -5.17
N LYS A 113 10.33 6.74 -6.30
CA LYS A 113 10.97 6.91 -7.63
C LYS A 113 11.76 8.22 -7.73
N LEU A 114 11.26 9.29 -7.11
CA LEU A 114 11.94 10.60 -7.08
C LEU A 114 13.11 10.64 -6.10
N ASN A 115 13.19 9.71 -5.16
CA ASN A 115 14.23 9.70 -4.15
C ASN A 115 15.53 9.09 -4.72
N GLU A 116 16.56 9.91 -4.85
CA GLU A 116 17.86 9.51 -5.40
C GLU A 116 18.56 8.40 -4.60
N LYS A 117 18.17 8.16 -3.34
CA LYS A 117 18.69 7.06 -2.52
C LYS A 117 18.15 5.69 -2.96
N VAL A 118 17.02 5.66 -3.68
CA VAL A 118 16.36 4.43 -4.13
C VAL A 118 16.91 3.99 -5.48
N LEU A 119 17.32 2.73 -5.57
CA LEU A 119 17.76 2.09 -6.82
C LEU A 119 16.58 1.46 -7.57
N ARG A 120 15.71 0.78 -6.82
CA ARG A 120 14.52 0.11 -7.33
C ARG A 120 13.52 -0.07 -6.19
N SER A 121 12.25 0.01 -6.51
CA SER A 121 11.16 -0.32 -5.60
C SER A 121 10.09 -1.12 -6.34
N MET A 122 9.37 -1.96 -5.60
CA MET A 122 8.21 -2.68 -6.09
C MET A 122 7.18 -2.74 -4.98
N THR A 123 5.99 -2.20 -5.25
CA THR A 123 4.86 -2.23 -4.33
C THR A 123 3.79 -3.14 -4.93
N MET A 124 3.22 -4.01 -4.09
CA MET A 124 2.24 -5.02 -4.48
C MET A 124 1.08 -5.04 -3.50
N ASN A 125 -0.11 -5.39 -3.99
CA ASN A 125 -1.24 -5.71 -3.13
C ASN A 125 -0.92 -7.00 -2.37
N SER A 126 -0.99 -6.95 -1.04
CA SER A 126 -0.94 -8.15 -0.22
C SER A 126 -2.31 -8.80 -0.27
N VAL A 127 -2.38 -9.94 -0.94
CA VAL A 127 -3.50 -10.88 -0.74
C VAL A 127 -3.11 -11.71 0.46
N GLU A 128 -3.94 -11.71 1.50
CA GLU A 128 -3.71 -12.60 2.64
C GLU A 128 -3.77 -14.05 2.16
N VAL A 129 -2.60 -14.64 1.91
CA VAL A 129 -2.48 -16.06 1.70
C VAL A 129 -2.51 -16.70 3.08
N LYS A 130 -3.59 -17.41 3.40
CA LYS A 130 -3.61 -18.34 4.55
C LYS A 130 -2.60 -19.45 4.26
N VAL A 131 -1.33 -19.20 4.58
CA VAL A 131 -0.27 -20.19 4.46
C VAL A 131 -0.56 -21.25 5.51
N LYS A 132 -1.03 -22.44 5.09
CA LYS A 132 -0.97 -23.62 5.97
C LYS A 132 0.49 -23.78 6.38
N PRO A 133 0.82 -23.89 7.68
CA PRO A 133 2.20 -24.04 8.10
C PRO A 133 2.80 -25.21 7.35
N ALA A 134 3.92 -24.97 6.66
CA ALA A 134 4.68 -26.04 6.04
C ALA A 134 5.05 -27.05 7.14
N PRO A 135 4.93 -28.37 6.90
CA PRO A 135 5.33 -29.34 7.90
C PRO A 135 6.77 -29.06 8.30
N ALA A 136 7.00 -28.89 9.60
CA ALA A 136 8.32 -28.67 10.15
C ALA A 136 9.23 -29.79 9.65
N VAL A 137 10.26 -29.43 8.88
CA VAL A 137 11.30 -30.38 8.50
C VAL A 137 12.07 -30.68 9.79
N ALA A 138 11.72 -31.79 10.44
CA ALA A 138 12.47 -32.33 11.56
C ALA A 138 13.90 -32.60 11.08
N LYS A 139 14.87 -32.03 11.78
CA LYS A 139 16.27 -32.47 11.72
C LYS A 139 16.45 -33.68 12.62
#